data_AF-A0A2V9ASA5-F1
#
_entry.id   AF-A0A2V9ASA5-F1
#
_cell.length_a   1.000
_cell.length_b   1.000
_cell.length_c   1.000
_cell.angle_alpha   90.00
_cell.angle_beta   90.00
_cell.angle_gamma   90.00
#
_symmetry.space_group_name_H-M   'P 1'
#
loop_
_entity.id
_entity.type
_entity.pdbx_description
1 polymer ?
#
loop_
_entity_poly.entity_id
_entity_poly.type
_entity_poly.pdbx_seq_one_letter_code
_entity_poly.pdbx_strand_id
1 'polypeptide(L)'
;MKCAVHSDVDAVGYCRNCGKPMCSTCVRPVRDVLYCEDCLASIMGIPGAPSAAAGGAVPPAGALPLPPAPTRSPGSPGVAFVLGLFPGLGAVYNGEYNKALIHIVVFISIIVGLNSDYVGDSGQLVLSLLLTGFILYMAFDAMRVAKAKNMGETPFDPLESWSKNRPIGPMILIGLGVLFLLNNFVPIYRIFRLWPLVLIGVGVLMFRNRLGRP
;
A
#
# COMPACT_ATOMS: atom_id res chain seq x y z
N MET A 1 34.39 13.42 11.60
CA MET A 1 34.12 12.95 10.23
C MET A 1 33.58 14.12 9.44
N LYS A 2 33.98 14.33 8.18
CA LYS A 2 33.65 15.55 7.43
C LYS A 2 32.27 15.49 6.77
N CYS A 3 31.67 16.64 6.55
CA CYS A 3 30.41 16.73 5.83
C CYS A 3 30.60 16.28 4.37
N ALA A 4 29.59 15.60 3.83
CA ALA A 4 29.63 15.08 2.47
C ALA A 4 29.53 16.15 1.36
N VAL A 5 29.17 17.38 1.73
CA VAL A 5 29.08 18.54 0.82
C VAL A 5 30.22 19.52 1.10
N HIS A 6 30.54 19.73 2.37
CA HIS A 6 31.59 20.64 2.84
C HIS A 6 32.73 19.83 3.48
N SER A 7 33.83 19.64 2.76
CA SER A 7 34.97 18.83 3.21
C SER A 7 35.79 19.51 4.33
N ASP A 8 35.61 20.82 4.50
CA ASP A 8 36.23 21.68 5.49
C ASP A 8 35.56 21.60 6.88
N VAL A 9 34.29 21.21 6.95
CA VAL A 9 33.49 21.23 8.20
C VAL A 9 33.21 19.82 8.72
N ASP A 10 33.28 19.65 10.05
CA ASP A 10 32.90 18.40 10.70
C ASP A 10 31.38 18.18 10.73
N ALA A 11 30.98 16.94 10.49
CA ALA A 11 29.59 16.52 10.47
C ALA A 11 29.04 16.37 11.90
N VAL A 12 27.85 16.94 12.11
CA VAL A 12 27.12 16.93 13.38
C VAL A 12 26.15 15.75 13.49
N GLY A 13 25.81 15.11 12.36
CA GLY A 13 24.92 13.95 12.34
C GLY A 13 24.77 13.35 10.95
N TYR A 14 23.89 12.35 10.84
CA TYR A 14 23.65 11.61 9.60
C TYR A 14 22.20 11.73 9.15
N CYS A 15 21.98 11.82 7.84
CA CYS A 15 20.64 11.75 7.28
C CYS A 15 20.01 10.37 7.56
N ARG A 16 18.79 10.30 8.12
CA ARG A 16 18.14 9.01 8.40
C ARG A 16 17.77 8.19 7.18
N ASN A 17 17.60 8.83 6.02
CA ASN A 17 17.18 8.14 4.80
C ASN A 17 18.36 7.59 4.00
N CYS A 18 19.44 8.37 3.86
CA CYS A 18 20.59 8.00 3.03
C CYS A 18 21.90 7.77 3.81
N GLY A 19 21.92 8.00 5.12
CA GLY A 19 23.09 7.81 5.98
C GLY A 19 24.23 8.80 5.76
N LYS A 20 24.02 9.86 4.97
CA LYS A 20 25.08 10.78 4.57
C LYS A 20 25.45 11.75 5.71
N PRO A 21 26.74 11.96 6.03
CA PRO A 21 27.17 12.85 7.12
C PRO A 21 27.00 14.33 6.74
N MET A 22 26.34 15.09 7.60
CA MET A 22 25.95 16.49 7.36
C MET A 22 26.51 17.41 8.45
N CYS A 23 27.00 18.58 8.05
CA CYS A 23 27.28 19.68 8.98
C CYS A 23 25.98 20.37 9.41
N SER A 24 26.07 21.27 10.39
CA SER A 24 24.93 22.05 10.91
C SER A 24 24.20 22.87 9.84
N THR A 25 24.88 23.22 8.74
CA THR A 25 24.31 24.01 7.64
C THR A 25 23.57 23.16 6.61
N CYS A 26 24.04 21.94 6.35
CA CYS A 26 23.44 21.04 5.34
C CYS A 26 22.28 20.20 5.88
N VAL A 27 22.10 20.16 7.20
CA VAL A 27 21.09 19.31 7.84
C VAL A 27 19.75 20.03 7.95
N ARG A 28 18.67 19.30 7.65
CA ARG A 28 17.29 19.75 7.81
C ARG A 28 16.64 18.93 8.92
N PRO A 29 16.57 19.46 10.16
CA PRO A 29 15.94 18.76 11.27
C PRO A 29 14.41 18.78 11.11
N VAL A 30 13.79 17.61 11.28
CA VAL A 30 12.34 17.44 11.39
C VAL A 30 12.08 16.71 12.70
N ARG A 31 11.72 17.47 13.74
CA ARG A 31 11.71 16.99 15.15
C ARG A 31 13.09 16.42 15.53
N ASP A 32 13.16 15.20 16.04
CA ASP A 32 14.41 14.53 16.46
C ASP A 32 15.15 13.80 15.32
N VAL A 33 14.73 14.02 14.06
CA VAL A 33 15.29 13.32 12.90
C VAL A 33 15.96 14.29 11.94
N LEU A 34 17.17 13.93 11.51
CA LEU A 34 18.00 14.72 10.59
C LEU A 34 17.84 14.19 9.15
N TYR A 35 17.54 15.09 8.20
CA TYR A 35 17.50 14.79 6.76
C TYR A 35 18.44 15.69 5.97
N CYS A 36 18.93 15.23 4.82
CA CYS A 36 19.56 16.10 3.82
C CYS A 36 18.50 16.73 2.91
N GLU A 37 18.84 17.83 2.24
CA GLU A 37 17.89 18.56 1.40
C GLU A 37 17.28 17.69 0.28
N ASP A 38 18.08 16.86 -0.39
CA ASP A 38 17.59 15.99 -1.47
C ASP A 38 16.59 14.94 -0.98
N CYS A 39 16.89 14.32 0.17
CA CYS A 39 16.01 13.33 0.76
C CYS A 39 14.72 13.98 1.26
N LEU A 40 14.82 15.17 1.85
CA LEU A 40 13.64 15.91 2.31
C LEU A 40 12.78 16.36 1.12
N ALA A 41 13.39 16.87 0.04
CA ALA A 41 12.70 17.25 -1.18
C ALA A 41 11.97 16.07 -1.83
N SER A 42 12.64 14.90 -1.90
CA SER A 42 12.04 13.67 -2.39
C SER A 42 10.84 13.21 -1.54
N ILE A 43 10.95 13.31 -0.21
CA ILE A 43 9.84 12.97 0.70
C ILE A 43 8.67 13.95 0.55
N MET A 44 8.95 15.24 0.32
CA MET A 44 7.93 16.26 0.09
C MET A 44 7.33 16.24 -1.32
N GLY A 45 7.76 15.32 -2.20
CA GLY A 45 7.26 15.22 -3.57
C GLY A 45 7.64 16.40 -4.46
N ILE A 46 8.65 17.18 -4.05
CA ILE A 46 9.23 18.23 -4.88
C ILE A 46 10.29 17.55 -5.74
N PRO A 47 10.14 17.51 -7.08
CA PRO A 47 11.19 16.98 -7.94
C PRO A 47 12.45 17.80 -7.67
N GLY A 48 13.46 17.16 -7.08
CA GLY A 48 14.76 17.78 -6.88
C GLY A 48 15.22 18.32 -8.22
N ALA A 49 15.62 19.59 -8.26
CA ALA A 49 16.24 20.13 -9.46
C ALA A 49 17.37 19.17 -9.86
N PRO A 50 17.47 18.75 -11.13
CA PRO A 50 18.63 17.99 -11.56
C PRO A 50 19.84 18.80 -11.14
N SER A 51 20.72 18.19 -10.33
CA SER A 51 21.99 18.80 -9.96
C SER A 51 22.63 19.23 -11.27
N ALA A 52 22.69 20.53 -11.51
CA ALA A 52 23.33 21.07 -12.69
C ALA A 52 24.77 20.57 -12.63
N ALA A 53 25.08 19.61 -13.48
CA ALA A 53 26.45 19.35 -13.88
C ALA A 53 26.96 20.65 -14.51
N ALA A 54 27.73 21.41 -13.73
CA ALA A 54 28.52 22.53 -14.17
C ALA A 54 29.67 22.65 -13.16
N GLY A 55 30.94 22.44 -13.50
CA GLY A 55 31.58 22.09 -14.76
C GLY A 55 33.08 21.97 -14.45
N GLY A 56 33.80 21.17 -15.24
CA GLY A 56 35.26 21.24 -15.31
C GLY A 56 36.03 20.89 -14.04
N ALA A 57 35.97 19.63 -13.58
CA ALA A 57 37.05 19.06 -12.80
C ALA A 57 37.55 17.80 -13.51
N VAL A 58 38.71 17.95 -14.16
CA VAL A 58 39.51 16.83 -14.66
C VAL A 58 39.68 15.83 -13.51
N PRO A 59 39.34 14.55 -13.69
CA PRO A 59 39.45 13.59 -12.60
C PRO A 59 40.92 13.44 -12.21
N PRO A 60 41.28 13.48 -10.92
CA PRO A 60 42.62 13.06 -10.51
C PRO A 60 42.80 11.59 -10.90
N ALA A 61 43.90 11.30 -11.60
CA ALA A 61 44.29 9.95 -11.98
C ALA A 61 44.41 9.08 -10.73
N GLY A 62 43.43 8.19 -10.51
CA GLY A 62 43.41 7.27 -9.36
C GLY A 62 42.06 7.13 -8.65
N ALA A 63 41.02 7.89 -9.01
CA ALA A 63 39.68 7.71 -8.43
C ALA A 63 39.01 6.45 -8.98
N LEU A 64 38.86 5.43 -8.12
CA LEU A 64 38.00 4.27 -8.38
C LEU A 64 36.57 4.75 -8.68
N PRO A 65 35.86 4.14 -9.65
CA PRO A 65 34.51 4.56 -10.01
C PRO A 65 33.58 4.51 -8.79
N LEU A 66 32.92 5.64 -8.48
CA LEU A 66 31.83 5.66 -7.50
C LEU A 66 30.70 4.74 -7.99
N PRO A 67 30.13 3.89 -7.11
CA PRO A 67 29.01 3.04 -7.49
C PRO A 67 27.83 3.93 -7.91
N PRO A 68 27.15 3.61 -9.03
CA PRO A 68 26.01 4.37 -9.50
C PRO A 68 24.93 4.42 -8.41
N ALA A 69 24.32 5.61 -8.24
CA ALA A 69 23.16 5.78 -7.39
C ALA A 69 22.10 4.72 -7.73
N PRO A 70 21.38 4.14 -6.74
CA PRO A 70 20.37 3.14 -7.02
C PRO A 70 19.26 3.79 -7.85
N THR A 71 19.32 3.58 -9.16
CA THR A 71 18.16 3.70 -10.03
C THR A 71 17.13 2.77 -9.42
N ARG A 72 15.95 3.29 -9.05
CA ARG A 72 14.83 2.41 -8.73
C ARG A 72 14.58 1.62 -10.00
N SER A 73 15.04 0.38 -10.02
CA SER A 73 14.81 -0.51 -11.15
C SER A 73 13.29 -0.56 -11.32
N PRO A 74 12.75 -0.24 -12.51
CA PRO A 74 11.34 -0.45 -12.77
C PRO A 74 11.01 -1.89 -12.40
N GLY A 75 10.02 -2.09 -11.53
CA GLY A 75 9.61 -3.41 -11.10
C GLY A 75 9.25 -4.23 -12.33
N SER A 76 9.65 -5.50 -12.39
CA SER A 76 9.36 -6.31 -13.57
C SER A 76 7.88 -6.68 -13.59
N PRO A 77 7.11 -6.29 -14.62
CA PRO A 77 5.67 -6.58 -14.68
C PRO A 77 5.40 -8.08 -14.73
N GLY A 78 6.32 -8.88 -15.29
CA GLY A 78 6.23 -10.34 -15.26
C GLY A 78 6.32 -10.93 -13.85
N VAL A 79 7.11 -10.34 -12.95
CA VAL A 79 7.15 -10.79 -11.55
C VAL A 79 5.86 -10.36 -10.83
N ALA A 80 5.35 -9.17 -11.13
CA ALA A 80 4.04 -8.74 -10.61
C ALA A 80 2.91 -9.69 -11.03
N PHE A 81 2.95 -10.27 -12.23
CA PHE A 81 2.00 -11.30 -12.68
C PHE A 81 2.03 -12.55 -11.81
N VAL A 82 3.22 -13.15 -11.67
CA VAL A 82 3.41 -14.41 -10.95
C VAL A 82 3.04 -14.23 -9.48
N LEU A 83 3.43 -13.09 -8.89
CA LEU A 83 3.02 -12.73 -7.53
C LEU A 83 1.53 -12.44 -7.44
N GLY A 84 0.89 -11.92 -8.48
CA GLY A 84 -0.55 -11.68 -8.52
C GLY A 84 -1.40 -12.94 -8.63
N LEU A 85 -0.82 -14.08 -9.01
CA LEU A 85 -1.50 -15.38 -8.96
C LEU A 85 -1.81 -15.81 -7.51
N PHE A 86 -0.99 -15.33 -6.56
CA PHE A 86 -1.24 -15.52 -5.14
C PHE A 86 -2.05 -14.34 -4.59
N PRO A 87 -3.13 -14.61 -3.84
CA PRO A 87 -4.04 -13.58 -3.36
C PRO A 87 -3.30 -12.52 -2.53
N GLY A 88 -3.32 -11.27 -3.02
CA GLY A 88 -2.74 -10.10 -2.37
C GLY A 88 -1.26 -9.85 -2.64
N LEU A 89 -0.45 -10.86 -3.04
CA LEU A 89 1.00 -10.69 -3.17
C LEU A 89 1.41 -9.74 -4.32
N GLY A 90 0.71 -9.78 -5.46
CA GLY A 90 0.96 -8.85 -6.57
C GLY A 90 0.68 -7.38 -6.20
N ALA A 91 -0.33 -7.12 -5.37
CA ALA A 91 -0.63 -5.78 -4.87
C ALA A 91 0.41 -5.32 -3.84
N VAL A 92 0.91 -6.21 -2.98
CA VAL A 92 2.02 -5.91 -2.05
C VAL A 92 3.30 -5.56 -2.82
N TYR A 93 3.61 -6.29 -3.89
CA TYR A 93 4.76 -5.98 -4.76
C TYR A 93 4.68 -4.56 -5.33
N ASN A 94 3.47 -4.12 -5.69
CA ASN A 94 3.22 -2.78 -6.21
C ASN A 94 3.12 -1.71 -5.10
N GLY A 95 3.13 -2.08 -3.81
CA GLY A 95 2.98 -1.16 -2.68
C GLY A 95 1.52 -0.77 -2.35
N GLU A 96 0.53 -1.48 -2.90
CA GLU A 96 -0.90 -1.21 -2.72
C GLU A 96 -1.48 -2.07 -1.57
N TYR A 97 -1.09 -1.77 -0.33
CA TYR A 97 -1.44 -2.60 0.84
C TYR A 97 -2.94 -2.71 1.12
N ASN A 98 -3.70 -1.62 0.90
CA ASN A 98 -5.15 -1.62 1.08
C ASN A 98 -5.83 -2.58 0.09
N LYS A 99 -5.36 -2.59 -1.17
CA LYS A 99 -5.85 -3.48 -2.22
C LYS A 99 -5.49 -4.94 -1.94
N ALA A 100 -4.26 -5.18 -1.45
CA ALA A 100 -3.82 -6.51 -1.02
C ALA A 100 -4.73 -7.11 0.06
N LEU A 101 -5.10 -6.31 1.06
CA LEU A 101 -6.00 -6.76 2.14
C LEU A 101 -7.37 -7.18 1.60
N ILE A 102 -7.93 -6.40 0.68
CA ILE A 102 -9.23 -6.70 0.07
C ILE A 102 -9.17 -7.99 -0.73
N HIS A 103 -8.09 -8.21 -1.50
CA HIS A 103 -7.89 -9.46 -2.22
C HIS A 103 -7.89 -10.68 -1.29
N ILE A 104 -7.22 -10.58 -0.15
CA ILE A 104 -7.19 -11.63 0.87
C ILE A 104 -8.59 -11.88 1.44
N VAL A 105 -9.30 -10.82 1.84
CA VAL A 105 -10.65 -10.94 2.44
C VAL A 105 -11.65 -11.54 1.45
N VAL A 106 -11.66 -11.07 0.20
CA VAL A 106 -12.56 -11.58 -0.84
C VAL A 106 -12.24 -13.05 -1.13
N PHE A 107 -10.97 -13.40 -1.27
CA PHE A 107 -10.54 -14.78 -1.52
C PHE A 107 -10.98 -15.73 -0.39
N ILE A 108 -10.73 -15.36 0.88
CA ILE A 108 -11.17 -16.13 2.04
C ILE A 108 -12.70 -16.26 2.06
N SER A 109 -13.43 -15.18 1.78
CA SER A 109 -14.90 -15.17 1.79
C SER A 109 -15.48 -16.13 0.75
N ILE A 110 -14.89 -16.18 -0.44
CA ILE A 110 -15.31 -17.11 -1.51
C ILE A 110 -15.03 -18.56 -1.10
N ILE A 111 -13.85 -18.85 -0.54
CA ILE A 111 -13.52 -20.19 -0.06
C ILE A 111 -14.46 -20.64 1.05
N VAL A 112 -14.73 -19.78 2.04
CA VAL A 112 -15.70 -20.09 3.11
C VAL A 112 -17.08 -20.36 2.53
N GLY A 113 -17.53 -19.58 1.54
CA GLY A 113 -18.80 -19.81 0.84
C GLY A 113 -18.84 -21.16 0.12
N LEU A 114 -17.77 -21.53 -0.59
CA LEU A 114 -17.64 -22.81 -1.29
C LEU A 114 -17.62 -24.02 -0.34
N ASN A 115 -17.14 -23.85 0.89
CA ASN A 115 -17.11 -24.91 1.91
C ASN A 115 -18.38 -24.96 2.77
N SER A 116 -19.41 -24.16 2.46
CA SER A 116 -20.64 -24.12 3.25
C SER A 116 -21.76 -24.92 2.59
N ASP A 117 -22.46 -25.72 3.40
CA ASP A 117 -23.60 -26.54 2.94
C ASP A 117 -24.84 -25.71 2.56
N TYR A 118 -24.81 -24.40 2.84
CA TYR A 118 -25.92 -23.48 2.54
C TYR A 118 -25.96 -23.02 1.08
N VAL A 119 -24.88 -23.24 0.33
CA VAL A 119 -24.79 -22.86 -1.08
C VAL A 119 -25.21 -24.06 -1.92
N GLY A 120 -26.36 -23.95 -2.60
CA GLY A 120 -26.82 -25.00 -3.51
C GLY A 120 -25.87 -25.24 -4.68
N ASP A 121 -26.08 -26.34 -5.41
CA ASP A 121 -25.19 -26.84 -6.47
C ASP A 121 -24.83 -25.78 -7.52
N SER A 122 -25.82 -24.98 -7.95
CA SER A 122 -25.61 -23.86 -8.88
C SER A 122 -24.80 -22.71 -8.28
N GLY A 123 -24.93 -22.45 -6.97
CA GLY A 123 -24.16 -21.44 -6.27
C GLY A 123 -22.68 -21.81 -6.13
N GLN A 124 -22.38 -23.10 -5.95
CA GLN A 124 -21.01 -23.59 -5.92
C GLN A 124 -20.33 -23.43 -7.29
N LEU A 125 -21.05 -23.70 -8.37
CA LEU A 125 -20.56 -23.47 -9.73
C LEU A 125 -20.28 -21.98 -10.01
N VAL A 126 -21.17 -21.08 -9.58
CA VAL A 126 -20.94 -19.64 -9.72
C VAL A 126 -19.75 -19.18 -8.89
N LEU A 127 -19.65 -19.60 -7.62
CA LEU A 127 -18.55 -19.20 -6.74
C LEU A 127 -17.19 -19.74 -7.20
N SER A 128 -17.14 -20.94 -7.78
CA SER A 128 -15.90 -21.53 -8.33
C SER A 128 -15.45 -20.82 -9.62
N LEU A 129 -16.40 -20.44 -10.49
CA LEU A 129 -16.11 -19.64 -11.67
C LEU A 129 -15.67 -18.22 -11.27
N LEU A 130 -16.29 -17.64 -10.25
CA LEU A 130 -15.92 -16.35 -9.68
C LEU A 130 -14.52 -16.41 -9.06
N LEU A 131 -14.20 -17.46 -8.29
CA LEU A 131 -12.86 -17.68 -7.73
C LEU A 131 -11.79 -17.74 -8.82
N THR A 132 -12.04 -18.53 -9.87
CA THR A 132 -11.11 -18.69 -11.00
C THR A 132 -10.90 -17.36 -11.72
N GLY A 133 -11.99 -16.66 -12.05
CA GLY A 133 -11.92 -15.32 -12.66
C GLY A 133 -11.21 -14.32 -11.76
N PHE A 134 -11.41 -14.40 -10.44
CA PHE A 134 -10.79 -13.51 -9.46
C PHE A 134 -9.27 -13.71 -9.37
N ILE A 135 -8.79 -14.95 -9.36
CA ILE A 135 -7.35 -15.24 -9.37
C ILE A 135 -6.68 -14.67 -10.63
N LEU A 136 -7.28 -14.91 -11.81
CA LEU A 136 -6.76 -14.38 -13.06
C LEU A 136 -6.80 -12.85 -13.07
N TYR A 137 -7.90 -12.25 -12.62
CA TYR A 137 -8.04 -10.81 -12.49
C TYR A 137 -6.91 -10.20 -11.63
N MET A 138 -6.62 -10.77 -10.46
CA MET A 138 -5.54 -10.29 -9.58
C MET A 138 -4.16 -10.33 -10.26
N ALA A 139 -3.88 -11.37 -11.04
CA ALA A 139 -2.64 -11.50 -11.78
C ALA A 139 -2.51 -10.43 -12.89
N PHE A 140 -3.57 -10.23 -13.68
CA PHE A 140 -3.59 -9.19 -14.72
C PHE A 140 -3.58 -7.78 -14.15
N ASP A 141 -4.28 -7.54 -13.06
CA ASP A 141 -4.29 -6.26 -12.35
C ASP A 141 -2.89 -5.90 -11.85
N ALA A 142 -2.19 -6.82 -11.18
CA ALA A 142 -0.83 -6.60 -10.70
C ALA A 142 0.15 -6.27 -11.83
N MET A 143 0.04 -6.91 -12.99
CA MET A 143 0.82 -6.56 -14.20
C MET A 143 0.52 -5.16 -14.72
N ARG A 144 -0.77 -4.82 -14.84
CA ARG A 144 -1.20 -3.53 -15.40
C ARG A 144 -0.73 -2.38 -14.52
N VAL A 145 -0.83 -2.55 -13.20
CA VAL A 145 -0.33 -1.60 -12.21
C VAL A 145 1.19 -1.45 -12.28
N ALA A 146 1.94 -2.56 -12.31
CA ALA A 146 3.40 -2.51 -12.44
C ALA A 146 3.83 -1.82 -13.74
N LYS A 147 3.13 -2.10 -14.86
CA LYS A 147 3.37 -1.45 -16.15
C LYS A 147 3.08 0.05 -16.10
N ALA A 148 1.97 0.47 -15.49
CA ALA A 148 1.63 1.88 -15.30
C ALA A 148 2.70 2.62 -14.47
N LYS A 149 3.15 2.04 -13.35
CA LYS A 149 4.22 2.62 -12.51
C LYS A 149 5.54 2.74 -13.26
N ASN A 150 5.88 1.79 -14.11
CA ASN A 150 7.08 1.85 -14.96
C ASN A 150 6.99 2.94 -16.02
N MET A 151 5.78 3.32 -16.46
CA MET A 151 5.55 4.43 -17.39
C MET A 151 5.52 5.79 -16.68
N GLY A 152 5.74 5.84 -15.36
CA GLY A 152 5.66 7.07 -14.56
C GLY A 152 4.24 7.53 -14.27
N GLU A 153 3.23 6.74 -14.63
CA GLU A 153 1.85 6.99 -14.23
C GLU A 153 1.69 6.63 -12.76
N THR A 154 0.95 7.45 -12.02
CA THR A 154 0.47 7.09 -10.68
C THR A 154 -0.90 6.46 -10.87
N PRO A 155 -1.04 5.12 -10.78
CA PRO A 155 -2.34 4.49 -10.92
C PRO A 155 -3.26 5.05 -9.83
N PHE A 156 -4.41 5.58 -10.23
CA PHE A 156 -5.40 6.07 -9.29
C PHE A 156 -6.06 4.88 -8.60
N ASP A 157 -5.73 4.66 -7.32
CA ASP A 157 -6.40 3.67 -6.49
C ASP A 157 -7.55 4.34 -5.69
N PRO A 158 -8.83 4.14 -6.07
CA PRO A 158 -9.97 4.74 -5.38
C PRO A 158 -10.06 4.30 -3.91
N LEU A 159 -9.56 3.10 -3.61
CA LEU A 159 -9.51 2.53 -2.26
C LEU A 159 -8.45 3.19 -1.38
N GLU A 160 -7.31 3.61 -1.95
CA GLU A 160 -6.30 4.36 -1.20
C GLU A 160 -6.79 5.77 -0.87
N SER A 161 -7.43 6.45 -1.84
CA SER A 161 -8.10 7.73 -1.62
C SER A 161 -9.19 7.65 -0.53
N TRP A 162 -9.99 6.58 -0.54
CA TRP A 162 -11.03 6.37 0.46
C TRP A 162 -10.47 6.01 1.85
N SER A 163 -9.43 5.17 1.91
CA SER A 163 -8.72 4.76 3.15
C SER A 163 -7.97 5.92 3.80
N LYS A 164 -7.41 6.85 3.01
CA LYS A 164 -6.70 8.02 3.54
C LYS A 164 -7.56 8.86 4.50
N ASN A 165 -8.88 8.84 4.34
CA ASN A 165 -9.83 9.57 5.18
C ASN A 165 -10.59 8.69 6.20
N ARG A 166 -10.43 7.36 6.19
CA ARG A 166 -11.17 6.42 7.05
C ARG A 166 -10.24 5.26 7.47
N PRO A 167 -10.04 5.01 8.78
CA PRO A 167 -9.18 3.91 9.24
C PRO A 167 -9.88 2.54 9.06
N ILE A 168 -9.91 2.04 7.82
CA ILE A 168 -10.59 0.80 7.43
C ILE A 168 -9.96 -0.42 8.10
N GLY A 169 -8.62 -0.49 8.15
CA GLY A 169 -7.90 -1.61 8.79
C GLY A 169 -8.30 -1.80 10.25
N PRO A 170 -8.21 -0.77 11.11
CA PRO A 170 -8.70 -0.83 12.48
C PRO A 170 -10.18 -1.20 12.58
N MET A 171 -11.05 -0.68 11.70
CA MET A 171 -12.47 -1.05 11.68
C MET A 171 -12.71 -2.52 11.38
N ILE A 172 -11.97 -3.11 10.43
CA ILE A 172 -12.03 -4.55 10.14
C ILE A 172 -11.55 -5.36 11.34
N LEU A 173 -10.44 -4.96 11.97
CA LEU A 173 -9.90 -5.65 13.15
C LEU A 173 -10.88 -5.60 14.34
N ILE A 174 -11.48 -4.45 14.58
CA ILE A 174 -12.51 -4.27 15.63
C ILE A 174 -13.73 -5.13 15.30
N GLY A 175 -14.23 -5.09 14.06
CA GLY A 175 -15.38 -5.89 13.64
C GLY A 175 -15.14 -7.38 13.77
N LEU A 176 -13.96 -7.86 13.35
CA LEU A 176 -13.56 -9.26 13.44
C LEU A 176 -13.37 -9.70 14.90
N GLY A 177 -12.77 -8.84 15.73
CA GLY A 177 -12.63 -9.07 17.17
C GLY A 177 -13.98 -9.18 17.88
N VAL A 178 -14.91 -8.24 17.60
CA VAL A 178 -16.28 -8.28 18.14
C VAL A 178 -17.00 -9.54 17.69
N LEU A 179 -16.87 -9.93 16.41
CA LEU A 179 -17.50 -11.14 15.88
C LEU A 179 -16.97 -12.41 16.58
N PHE A 180 -15.66 -12.48 16.80
CA PHE A 180 -15.02 -13.61 17.50
C PHE A 180 -15.45 -13.69 18.96
N LEU A 181 -15.59 -12.53 19.61
CA LEU A 181 -16.08 -12.42 20.99
C LEU A 181 -17.54 -12.87 21.09
N LEU A 182 -18.40 -12.43 20.16
CA LEU A 182 -19.80 -12.86 20.13
C LEU A 182 -19.95 -14.35 19.82
N ASN A 183 -19.09 -14.94 19.00
CA ASN A 183 -19.10 -16.38 18.72
C ASN A 183 -18.93 -17.24 19.97
N ASN A 184 -18.21 -16.71 20.98
CA ASN A 184 -18.01 -17.40 22.25
C ASN A 184 -19.32 -17.53 23.04
N PHE A 185 -20.17 -16.50 23.00
CA PHE A 185 -21.44 -16.46 23.74
C PHE A 185 -22.63 -16.99 22.95
N VAL A 186 -22.62 -16.83 21.62
CA VAL A 186 -23.71 -17.22 20.74
C VAL A 186 -23.10 -17.83 19.47
N PRO A 187 -23.51 -19.03 19.06
CA PRO A 187 -22.93 -19.66 17.87
C PRO A 187 -23.08 -18.76 16.63
N ILE A 188 -21.99 -18.55 15.90
CA ILE A 188 -21.91 -17.69 14.71
C ILE A 188 -23.03 -17.97 13.68
N TYR A 189 -23.49 -19.22 13.56
CA TYR A 189 -24.58 -19.59 12.64
C TYR A 189 -25.90 -18.84 12.93
N ARG A 190 -26.15 -18.49 14.21
CA ARG A 190 -27.35 -17.78 14.64
C ARG A 190 -27.20 -16.27 14.43
N ILE A 191 -25.98 -15.74 14.52
CA ILE A 191 -25.64 -14.34 14.17
C ILE A 191 -25.80 -14.11 12.67
N PHE A 192 -25.29 -15.01 11.81
CA PHE A 192 -25.43 -14.86 10.36
C PHE A 192 -26.90 -14.87 9.89
N ARG A 193 -27.80 -15.51 10.65
CA ARG A 193 -29.25 -15.45 10.42
C ARG A 193 -29.89 -14.08 10.74
N LEU A 194 -29.28 -13.26 11.60
CA LEU A 194 -29.80 -11.96 12.05
C LEU A 194 -29.38 -10.78 11.16
N TRP A 195 -28.50 -11.00 10.18
CA TRP A 195 -28.09 -9.97 9.21
C TRP A 195 -29.24 -9.22 8.51
N PRO A 196 -30.37 -9.87 8.14
CA PRO A 196 -31.52 -9.17 7.58
C PRO A 196 -32.09 -8.09 8.50
N LEU A 197 -32.11 -8.31 9.83
CA LEU A 197 -32.59 -7.32 10.80
C LEU A 197 -31.64 -6.14 10.94
N VAL A 198 -30.32 -6.37 10.81
CA VAL A 198 -29.32 -5.29 10.79
C VAL A 198 -29.48 -4.43 9.54
N LEU A 199 -29.68 -5.04 8.37
CA LEU A 199 -29.95 -4.33 7.12
C LEU A 199 -31.24 -3.51 7.19
N ILE A 200 -32.30 -4.07 7.78
CA ILE A 200 -33.57 -3.34 8.02
C ILE A 200 -33.33 -2.16 8.97
N GLY A 201 -32.61 -2.37 10.08
CA GLY A 201 -32.31 -1.31 11.05
C GLY A 201 -31.47 -0.17 10.44
N VAL A 202 -30.44 -0.50 9.66
CA VAL A 202 -29.62 0.48 8.94
C VAL A 202 -30.46 1.23 7.89
N GLY A 203 -31.33 0.51 7.16
CA GLY A 203 -32.26 1.11 6.21
C GLY A 203 -33.21 2.12 6.87
N VAL A 204 -33.80 1.76 8.01
CA VAL A 204 -34.67 2.65 8.79
C VAL A 204 -33.91 3.87 9.31
N LEU A 205 -32.66 3.70 9.74
CA LEU A 205 -31.82 4.79 10.24
C LEU A 205 -31.41 5.75 9.12
N MET A 206 -31.05 5.23 7.95
CA MET A 206 -30.81 6.06 6.74
C MET A 206 -32.08 6.81 6.33
N PHE A 207 -33.25 6.17 6.38
CA PHE A 207 -34.52 6.80 6.05
C PHE A 207 -34.88 7.93 7.01
N ARG A 208 -34.69 7.73 8.32
CA ARG A 208 -34.84 8.79 9.34
C ARG A 208 -33.85 9.94 9.13
N ASN A 209 -32.60 9.64 8.83
CA ASN A 209 -31.60 10.68 8.56
C ASN A 209 -31.88 11.46 7.27
N ARG A 210 -32.63 10.87 6.32
CA ARG A 210 -33.09 11.56 5.11
C ARG A 210 -34.30 12.46 5.38
N LEU A 211 -35.17 12.07 6.31
CA LEU A 211 -36.34 12.86 6.74
C LEU A 211 -35.99 13.98 7.73
N GLY A 212 -34.87 13.87 8.46
CA GLY A 212 -34.43 14.85 9.46
C GLY A 212 -33.52 15.97 8.92
N ARG A 213 -33.30 16.06 7.61
CA ARG A 213 -32.58 17.17 6.98
C ARG A 213 -33.64 18.09 6.34
N PRO A 214 -33.88 19.30 6.87
CA PRO A 214 -34.72 20.29 6.19
C PRO A 214 -34.11 20.72 4.86
#